data_AF-A0A2N5N1X9-F1
#
_entry.id   AF-A0A2N5N1X9-F1
#
_cell.length_a   1.000
_cell.length_b   1.000
_cell.length_c   1.000
_cell.angle_alpha   90.00
_cell.angle_beta   90.00
_cell.angle_gamma   90.00
#
_symmetry.space_group_name_H-M   'P 1'
#
loop_
_entity.id
_entity.type
_entity.pdbx_description
1 polymer ?
#
loop_
_entity_poly.entity_id
_entity_poly.type
_entity_poly.pdbx_seq_one_letter_code
_entity_poly.pdbx_strand_id
1 'polypeptide(L)'
;MDALDGARRGRLARLLRDERGGMSLLGIGMMAMFILLAIYLFYFYTVFIEKRQAQNVADAAALAAVETIKELYEEALEQEAGVQARKLHEGEQEARRTPEPTPTPVPTPTPSSPAGELPDATATPTPSALPSERGEFDDERLYDEIVEEERFRDAGWLSDNWMRIVRERYFADSFTATRNGDLLYDTVKRQSGRISAAARETARRNEGLPNGGLEFPYERKPKFLLESGRTITLETIGIRSDLTAKAAAALGSKEIPIDVSSKVPMMIYW
;
A
#
# COMPACT_ATOMS: atom_id res chain seq x y z
N MET A 1 90.22 35.87 13.60
CA MET A 1 89.04 35.13 14.11
C MET A 1 88.42 34.24 13.02
N ASP A 2 89.04 34.10 11.85
CA ASP A 2 88.43 33.46 10.67
C ASP A 2 88.64 31.94 10.54
N ALA A 3 89.57 31.36 11.29
CA ALA A 3 89.87 29.93 11.19
C ALA A 3 88.82 29.01 11.85
N LEU A 4 88.07 29.53 12.84
CA LEU A 4 87.03 28.76 13.54
C LEU A 4 85.71 28.68 12.75
N ASP A 5 85.53 29.56 11.77
CA ASP A 5 84.27 29.65 10.99
C ASP A 5 84.25 28.65 9.83
N GLY A 6 85.41 28.35 9.24
CA GLY A 6 85.54 27.32 8.20
C GLY A 6 85.26 25.89 8.71
N ALA A 7 85.67 25.57 9.93
CA ALA A 7 85.50 24.24 10.52
C ALA A 7 84.05 23.93 10.95
N ARG A 8 83.22 24.95 11.17
CA ARG A 8 81.77 24.79 11.40
C ARG A 8 81.01 24.64 10.09
N ARG A 9 81.35 25.40 9.06
CA ARG A 9 80.72 25.28 7.72
C ARG A 9 80.98 23.92 7.08
N GLY A 10 82.18 23.36 7.23
CA GLY A 10 82.52 22.03 6.70
C GLY A 10 81.78 20.86 7.37
N ARG A 11 81.38 21.00 8.65
CA ARG A 11 80.58 19.98 9.35
C ARG A 11 79.11 20.03 8.98
N LEU A 12 78.53 21.22 8.84
CA LEU A 12 77.16 21.39 8.34
C LEU A 12 77.00 20.91 6.90
N ALA A 13 77.99 21.16 6.04
CA ALA A 13 77.98 20.67 4.66
C ALA A 13 78.08 19.13 4.55
N ARG A 14 78.67 18.45 5.55
CA ARG A 14 78.67 16.97 5.60
C ARG A 14 77.34 16.41 6.10
N LEU A 15 76.70 17.05 7.08
CA LEU A 15 75.37 16.68 7.55
C LEU A 15 74.30 16.85 6.45
N LEU A 16 74.41 17.90 5.62
CA LEU A 16 73.51 18.11 4.48
C LEU A 16 73.76 17.13 3.31
N ARG A 17 74.92 16.46 3.26
CA ARG A 17 75.25 15.49 2.18
C ARG A 17 74.72 14.09 2.47
N ASP A 18 74.36 13.80 3.73
CA ASP A 18 73.70 12.55 4.16
C ASP A 18 72.17 12.57 3.94
N GLU A 19 71.57 13.70 3.57
CA GLU A 19 70.12 13.79 3.35
C GLU A 19 69.61 13.05 2.10
N ARG A 20 70.50 12.69 1.15
CA ARG A 20 70.13 11.92 -0.04
C ARG A 20 69.64 10.51 0.27
N GLY A 21 70.09 9.89 1.37
CA GLY A 21 69.57 8.59 1.83
C GLY A 21 68.25 8.71 2.59
N GLY A 22 68.04 9.82 3.29
CA GLY A 22 66.81 10.10 4.05
C GLY A 22 65.58 10.26 3.15
N MET A 23 65.74 10.90 1.99
CA MET A 23 64.63 11.12 1.05
C MET A 23 64.13 9.80 0.42
N SER A 24 65.04 8.87 0.08
CA SER A 24 64.64 7.54 -0.41
C SER A 24 63.96 6.70 0.65
N LEU A 25 64.42 6.75 1.91
CA LEU A 25 63.81 6.01 3.02
C LEU A 25 62.39 6.52 3.31
N LEU A 26 62.20 7.84 3.30
CA LEU A 26 60.90 8.47 3.45
C LEU A 26 59.97 8.10 2.28
N GLY A 27 60.48 8.10 1.04
CA GLY A 27 59.72 7.69 -0.14
C GLY A 27 59.23 6.24 -0.06
N ILE A 28 60.11 5.31 0.34
CA ILE A 28 59.76 3.89 0.54
C ILE A 28 58.72 3.75 1.66
N GLY A 29 58.91 4.45 2.78
CA GLY A 29 57.96 4.44 3.90
C GLY A 29 56.57 4.94 3.50
N MET A 30 56.51 6.02 2.72
CA MET A 30 55.25 6.58 2.21
C MET A 30 54.57 5.62 1.23
N MET A 31 55.33 4.99 0.32
CA MET A 31 54.82 3.97 -0.59
C MET A 31 54.23 2.77 0.18
N ALA A 32 54.96 2.25 1.17
CA ALA A 32 54.48 1.16 2.01
C ALA A 32 53.18 1.54 2.76
N MET A 33 53.11 2.77 3.30
CA MET A 33 51.90 3.29 3.92
C MET A 33 50.72 3.36 2.94
N PHE A 34 50.93 3.83 1.72
CA PHE A 34 49.89 3.87 0.69
C PHE A 34 49.41 2.48 0.30
N ILE A 35 50.31 1.50 0.18
CA ILE A 35 49.94 0.11 -0.12
C ILE A 35 49.07 -0.45 1.01
N LEU A 36 49.47 -0.27 2.27
CA LEU A 36 48.68 -0.72 3.42
C LEU A 36 47.31 -0.03 3.49
N LEU A 37 47.27 1.28 3.23
CA LEU A 37 46.03 2.04 3.17
C LEU A 37 45.13 1.55 2.03
N ALA A 38 45.69 1.26 0.85
CA ALA A 38 44.95 0.74 -0.29
C ALA A 38 44.34 -0.63 0.01
N ILE A 39 45.10 -1.54 0.63
CA ILE A 39 44.61 -2.86 1.07
C ILE A 39 43.47 -2.69 2.08
N TYR A 40 43.64 -1.79 3.06
CA TYR A 40 42.62 -1.50 4.06
C TYR A 40 41.33 -0.95 3.44
N LEU A 41 41.44 0.03 2.53
CA LEU A 41 40.30 0.59 1.82
C LEU A 41 39.61 -0.43 0.92
N PHE A 42 40.37 -1.27 0.22
CA PHE A 42 39.81 -2.33 -0.62
C PHE A 42 39.00 -3.34 0.20
N TYR A 43 39.52 -3.76 1.35
CA TYR A 43 38.80 -4.64 2.26
C TYR A 43 37.45 -4.03 2.72
N PHE A 44 37.48 -2.77 3.16
CA PHE A 44 36.26 -2.06 3.58
C PHE A 44 35.26 -1.90 2.43
N TYR A 45 35.75 -1.58 1.23
CA TYR A 45 34.92 -1.37 0.06
C TYR A 45 34.21 -2.64 -0.39
N THR A 46 34.91 -3.78 -0.43
CA THR A 46 34.33 -5.08 -0.78
C THR A 46 33.20 -5.46 0.18
N VAL A 47 33.45 -5.40 1.50
CA VAL A 47 32.44 -5.70 2.51
C VAL A 47 31.24 -4.75 2.43
N PHE A 48 31.47 -3.47 2.11
CA PHE A 48 30.40 -2.49 1.96
C PHE A 48 29.53 -2.75 0.72
N ILE A 49 30.14 -3.07 -0.43
CA ILE A 49 29.39 -3.42 -1.65
C ILE A 49 28.51 -4.63 -1.39
N GLU A 50 29.06 -5.69 -0.81
CA GLU A 50 28.31 -6.93 -0.59
C GLU A 50 27.11 -6.70 0.35
N LYS A 51 27.29 -5.90 1.40
CA LYS A 51 26.19 -5.47 2.29
C LYS A 51 25.11 -4.69 1.55
N ARG A 52 25.50 -3.75 0.67
CA ARG A 52 24.55 -2.97 -0.15
C ARG A 52 23.80 -3.84 -1.15
N GLN A 53 24.48 -4.81 -1.78
CA GLN A 53 23.83 -5.76 -2.67
C GLN A 53 22.79 -6.60 -1.91
N ALA A 54 23.15 -7.18 -0.76
CA ALA A 54 22.22 -7.97 0.05
C ALA A 54 20.98 -7.15 0.49
N GLN A 55 21.16 -5.88 0.83
CA GLN A 55 20.04 -4.96 1.12
C GLN A 55 19.16 -4.71 -0.10
N ASN A 56 19.74 -4.43 -1.27
CA ASN A 56 18.98 -4.24 -2.50
C ASN A 56 18.16 -5.48 -2.88
N VAL A 57 18.69 -6.69 -2.65
CA VAL A 57 17.95 -7.94 -2.86
C VAL A 57 16.74 -8.02 -1.93
N ALA A 58 16.94 -7.74 -0.63
CA ALA A 58 15.86 -7.74 0.34
C ALA A 58 14.81 -6.68 -0.01
N ASP A 59 15.23 -5.46 -0.37
CA ASP A 59 14.30 -4.40 -0.76
C ASP A 59 13.50 -4.77 -2.02
N ALA A 60 14.13 -5.36 -3.04
CA ALA A 60 13.44 -5.81 -4.25
C ALA A 60 12.42 -6.93 -3.95
N ALA A 61 12.80 -7.92 -3.13
CA ALA A 61 11.90 -9.00 -2.74
C ALA A 61 10.72 -8.48 -1.89
N ALA A 62 10.98 -7.53 -0.98
CA ALA A 62 9.96 -6.88 -0.18
C ALA A 62 8.97 -6.09 -1.05
N LEU A 63 9.48 -5.34 -2.03
CA LEU A 63 8.64 -4.59 -2.97
C LEU A 63 7.73 -5.52 -3.77
N ALA A 64 8.27 -6.60 -4.34
CA ALA A 64 7.48 -7.56 -5.11
C ALA A 64 6.40 -8.28 -4.27
N ALA A 65 6.72 -8.62 -3.02
CA ALA A 65 5.75 -9.18 -2.09
C ALA A 65 4.62 -8.18 -1.78
N VAL A 66 4.96 -6.91 -1.55
CA VAL A 66 3.99 -5.85 -1.28
C VAL A 66 3.10 -5.59 -2.48
N GLU A 67 3.65 -5.55 -3.69
CA GLU A 67 2.88 -5.40 -4.93
C GLU A 67 1.89 -6.55 -5.10
N THR A 68 2.35 -7.79 -4.94
CA THR A 68 1.47 -8.98 -5.01
C THR A 68 0.34 -8.91 -3.98
N ILE A 69 0.64 -8.45 -2.77
CA ILE A 69 -0.36 -8.34 -1.69
C ILE A 69 -1.34 -7.21 -1.97
N LYS A 70 -0.87 -6.10 -2.51
CA LYS A 70 -1.72 -4.99 -2.91
C LYS A 70 -2.71 -5.43 -3.98
N GLU A 71 -2.26 -6.14 -5.01
CA GLU A 71 -3.13 -6.71 -6.04
C GLU A 71 -4.18 -7.66 -5.44
N LEU A 72 -3.76 -8.60 -4.59
CA LEU A 72 -4.66 -9.55 -3.94
C LEU A 72 -5.66 -8.87 -3.00
N TYR A 73 -5.24 -7.81 -2.33
CA TYR A 73 -6.09 -7.04 -1.43
C TYR A 73 -7.10 -6.19 -2.20
N GLU A 74 -6.69 -5.56 -3.30
CA GLU A 74 -7.58 -4.83 -4.20
C GLU A 74 -8.63 -5.77 -4.80
N GLU A 75 -8.24 -6.97 -5.25
CA GLU A 75 -9.15 -8.01 -5.72
C GLU A 75 -10.15 -8.43 -4.63
N ALA A 76 -9.69 -8.62 -3.39
CA ALA A 76 -10.56 -8.97 -2.27
C ALA A 76 -11.54 -7.85 -1.89
N LEU A 77 -11.10 -6.59 -1.96
CA LEU A 77 -11.95 -5.42 -1.74
C LEU A 77 -13.01 -5.27 -2.83
N GLU A 78 -12.63 -5.49 -4.09
CA GLU A 78 -13.55 -5.46 -5.22
C GLU A 78 -14.65 -6.53 -5.07
N GLN A 79 -14.26 -7.75 -4.66
CA GLN A 79 -15.21 -8.83 -4.39
C GLN A 79 -16.18 -8.46 -3.25
N GLU A 80 -15.67 -7.94 -2.13
CA GLU A 80 -16.51 -7.53 -1.00
C GLU A 80 -17.43 -6.37 -1.39
N ALA A 81 -16.93 -5.37 -2.12
CA ALA A 81 -17.73 -4.25 -2.63
C ALA A 81 -18.86 -4.74 -3.55
N GLY A 82 -18.57 -5.69 -4.45
CA GLY A 82 -19.58 -6.32 -5.29
C GLY A 82 -20.65 -7.07 -4.50
N VAL A 83 -20.26 -7.79 -3.45
CA VAL A 83 -21.22 -8.48 -2.56
C VAL A 83 -22.10 -7.47 -1.81
N GLN A 84 -21.52 -6.38 -1.30
CA GLN A 84 -22.29 -5.35 -0.59
C GLN A 84 -23.27 -4.65 -1.53
N ALA A 85 -22.83 -4.27 -2.73
CA ALA A 85 -23.70 -3.60 -3.69
C ALA A 85 -24.85 -4.51 -4.16
N ARG A 86 -24.60 -5.81 -4.35
CA ARG A 86 -25.68 -6.78 -4.64
C ARG A 86 -26.71 -6.88 -3.52
N LYS A 87 -26.27 -6.90 -2.26
CA LYS A 87 -27.19 -6.92 -1.10
C LYS A 87 -28.10 -5.69 -1.08
N LEU A 88 -27.61 -4.55 -1.52
CA LEU A 88 -28.43 -3.34 -1.60
C LEU A 88 -29.49 -3.44 -2.70
N HIS A 89 -29.10 -3.89 -3.89
CA HIS A 89 -30.07 -4.12 -4.96
C HIS A 89 -31.12 -5.16 -4.57
N GLU A 90 -30.73 -6.24 -3.91
CA GLU A 90 -31.67 -7.25 -3.41
C GLU A 90 -32.63 -6.65 -2.37
N GLY A 91 -32.13 -5.84 -1.43
CA GLY A 91 -32.94 -5.15 -0.43
C GLY A 91 -33.91 -4.13 -1.03
N GLU A 92 -33.49 -3.38 -2.06
CA GLU A 92 -34.35 -2.46 -2.79
C GLU A 92 -35.44 -3.18 -3.60
N GLN A 93 -35.09 -4.29 -4.25
CA GLN A 93 -36.07 -5.12 -4.95
C GLN A 93 -37.09 -5.73 -3.99
N GLU A 94 -36.68 -6.17 -2.80
CA GLU A 94 -37.59 -6.68 -1.78
C GLU A 94 -38.50 -5.58 -1.22
N ALA A 95 -37.96 -4.37 -0.99
CA ALA A 95 -38.75 -3.22 -0.58
C ALA A 95 -39.81 -2.84 -1.63
N ARG A 96 -39.46 -2.88 -2.93
CA ARG A 96 -40.39 -2.64 -4.04
C ARG A 96 -41.46 -3.73 -4.18
N ARG A 97 -41.14 -4.97 -3.82
CA ARG A 97 -42.08 -6.10 -3.86
C ARG A 97 -43.00 -6.15 -2.65
N THR A 98 -42.69 -5.42 -1.58
CA THR A 98 -43.57 -5.33 -0.40
C THR A 98 -44.75 -4.43 -0.79
N PRO A 99 -45.98 -4.96 -0.91
CA PRO A 99 -47.12 -4.16 -1.33
C PRO A 99 -47.32 -3.03 -0.33
N GLU A 100 -47.48 -1.81 -0.84
CA GLU A 100 -47.80 -0.63 -0.05
C GLU A 100 -48.99 -0.97 0.86
N PRO A 101 -48.92 -0.66 2.17
CA PRO A 101 -49.99 -1.01 3.10
C PRO A 101 -51.30 -0.47 2.54
N THR A 102 -52.27 -1.35 2.29
CA THR A 102 -53.58 -0.97 1.77
C THR A 102 -54.07 0.22 2.57
N PRO A 103 -54.35 1.37 1.94
CA PRO A 103 -54.71 2.58 2.66
C PRO A 103 -55.86 2.24 3.59
N THR A 104 -55.66 2.47 4.89
CA THR A 104 -56.71 2.24 5.88
C THR A 104 -57.91 3.07 5.45
N PRO A 105 -59.11 2.48 5.29
CA PRO A 105 -60.26 3.22 4.79
C PRO A 105 -60.48 4.45 5.65
N VAL A 106 -60.40 5.62 5.03
CA VAL A 106 -60.72 6.89 5.68
C VAL A 106 -62.15 6.77 6.20
N PRO A 107 -62.42 6.98 7.51
CA PRO A 107 -63.77 6.87 8.04
C PRO A 107 -64.67 7.85 7.28
N THR A 108 -65.74 7.31 6.68
CA THR A 108 -66.75 8.10 5.97
C THR A 108 -67.29 9.18 6.91
N PRO A 109 -67.24 10.47 6.52
CA PRO A 109 -67.84 11.52 7.35
C PRO A 109 -69.33 11.24 7.51
N THR A 110 -69.77 11.16 8.75
CA THR A 110 -71.19 11.04 9.10
C THR A 110 -71.92 12.29 8.58
N PRO A 111 -73.02 12.16 7.84
CA PRO A 111 -73.76 13.32 7.33
C PRO A 111 -74.34 14.14 8.48
N SER A 112 -73.86 15.38 8.63
CA SER A 112 -74.52 16.39 9.46
C SER A 112 -75.79 16.87 8.76
N SER A 113 -76.87 16.87 9.54
CA SER A 113 -78.22 17.29 9.17
C SER A 113 -78.29 18.74 8.66
N PRO A 114 -79.16 19.08 7.69
CA PRO A 114 -79.32 20.44 7.19
C PRO A 114 -80.37 21.21 8.02
N ALA A 115 -80.01 22.41 8.49
CA ALA A 115 -80.98 23.42 8.93
C ALA A 115 -80.40 24.82 8.71
N GLY A 116 -81.04 25.61 7.84
CA GLY A 116 -81.02 27.08 7.89
C GLY A 116 -80.40 27.81 6.69
N GLU A 117 -81.27 28.23 5.76
CA GLU A 117 -81.19 29.43 4.88
C GLU A 117 -80.69 30.71 5.61
N LEU A 118 -80.18 31.81 5.00
CA LEU A 118 -80.46 32.56 3.75
C LEU A 118 -79.23 33.50 3.42
N PRO A 119 -79.23 34.32 2.33
CA PRO A 119 -78.09 34.63 1.46
C PRO A 119 -77.53 36.06 1.57
N ASP A 120 -76.38 36.33 0.93
CA ASP A 120 -76.23 37.51 0.06
C ASP A 120 -75.09 37.36 -0.98
N ALA A 121 -75.22 38.16 -2.03
CA ALA A 121 -74.62 38.10 -3.35
C ALA A 121 -73.09 38.27 -3.45
N THR A 122 -72.49 37.77 -4.54
CA THR A 122 -72.07 38.59 -5.71
C THR A 122 -71.10 37.81 -6.63
N ALA A 123 -71.30 37.98 -7.93
CA ALA A 123 -70.62 37.43 -9.11
C ALA A 123 -69.09 37.23 -9.02
N THR A 124 -68.47 36.30 -9.77
CA THR A 124 -68.04 36.48 -11.18
C THR A 124 -67.56 35.14 -11.77
N PRO A 125 -67.76 34.85 -13.08
CA PRO A 125 -67.37 33.58 -13.69
C PRO A 125 -65.88 33.57 -14.10
N THR A 126 -65.22 32.42 -14.02
CA THR A 126 -63.95 32.15 -14.72
C THR A 126 -63.99 30.71 -15.26
N PRO A 127 -63.68 30.51 -16.56
CA PRO A 127 -63.84 29.21 -17.20
C PRO A 127 -62.57 28.35 -17.09
N SER A 128 -62.78 27.05 -17.27
CA SER A 128 -61.82 26.10 -17.84
C SER A 128 -60.54 25.79 -17.07
N ALA A 129 -60.47 24.57 -16.53
CA ALA A 129 -59.58 23.54 -17.09
C ALA A 129 -59.87 22.20 -16.39
N LEU A 130 -60.25 21.19 -17.18
CA LEU A 130 -60.15 19.79 -16.75
C LEU A 130 -58.67 19.47 -16.52
N PRO A 131 -58.29 18.85 -15.39
CA PRO A 131 -57.07 18.07 -15.36
C PRO A 131 -57.34 16.80 -16.17
N SER A 132 -56.93 16.82 -17.43
CA SER A 132 -56.67 15.59 -18.18
C SER A 132 -55.48 14.91 -17.52
N GLU A 133 -55.72 14.12 -16.48
CA GLU A 133 -54.79 13.06 -16.03
C GLU A 133 -54.71 12.00 -17.14
N ARG A 134 -54.03 12.34 -18.22
CA ARG A 134 -53.44 11.36 -19.11
C ARG A 134 -52.05 11.15 -18.56
N GLY A 135 -51.86 10.03 -17.87
CA GLY A 135 -50.57 9.57 -17.38
C GLY A 135 -49.56 9.55 -18.52
N GLU A 136 -48.80 10.64 -18.60
CA GLU A 136 -47.47 10.65 -19.17
C GLU A 136 -46.63 9.96 -18.10
N PHE A 137 -46.58 8.63 -18.20
CA PHE A 137 -45.56 7.85 -17.51
C PHE A 137 -44.22 8.50 -17.88
N ASP A 138 -43.49 8.97 -16.86
CA ASP A 138 -42.08 9.37 -16.94
C ASP A 138 -41.27 8.19 -17.51
N ASP A 139 -41.31 7.99 -18.83
CA ASP A 139 -40.49 6.98 -19.51
C ASP A 139 -39.00 7.30 -19.27
N GLU A 140 -38.63 8.57 -19.06
CA GLU A 140 -37.26 8.97 -18.70
C GLU A 140 -36.81 8.44 -17.33
N ARG A 141 -37.70 8.33 -16.32
CA ARG A 141 -37.34 7.69 -15.05
C ARG A 141 -37.18 6.19 -15.19
N LEU A 142 -37.95 5.56 -16.07
CA LEU A 142 -37.83 4.14 -16.35
C LEU A 142 -36.51 3.84 -17.11
N TYR A 143 -36.08 4.74 -18.00
CA TYR A 143 -34.79 4.61 -18.70
C TYR A 143 -33.59 4.82 -17.78
N ASP A 144 -33.60 5.80 -16.87
CA ASP A 144 -32.51 5.98 -15.90
C ASP A 144 -32.40 4.77 -14.95
N GLU A 145 -33.52 4.17 -14.56
CA GLU A 145 -33.55 3.01 -13.66
C GLU A 145 -33.10 1.71 -14.33
N ILE A 146 -33.52 1.47 -15.59
CA ILE A 146 -33.07 0.31 -16.39
C ILE A 146 -31.58 0.43 -16.75
N VAL A 147 -31.08 1.65 -16.98
CA VAL A 147 -29.65 1.90 -17.29
C VAL A 147 -28.76 1.73 -16.04
N GLU A 148 -29.25 2.04 -14.84
CA GLU A 148 -28.53 1.70 -13.60
C GLU A 148 -28.53 0.18 -13.32
N GLU A 149 -29.63 -0.52 -13.63
CA GLU A 149 -29.72 -1.97 -13.46
C GLU A 149 -28.83 -2.73 -14.47
N GLU A 150 -28.67 -2.24 -15.70
CA GLU A 150 -27.70 -2.78 -16.68
C GLU A 150 -26.25 -2.41 -16.35
N ARG A 151 -25.98 -1.21 -15.79
CA ARG A 151 -24.62 -0.81 -15.35
C ARG A 151 -24.07 -1.72 -14.26
N PHE A 152 -24.93 -2.18 -13.36
CA PHE A 152 -24.54 -3.11 -12.30
C PHE A 152 -24.26 -4.53 -12.80
N ARG A 153 -24.77 -4.87 -13.98
CA ARG A 153 -24.62 -6.19 -14.60
C ARG A 153 -23.34 -6.35 -15.39
N ASP A 154 -22.74 -5.25 -15.82
CA ASP A 154 -21.50 -5.28 -16.59
C ASP A 154 -20.30 -5.38 -15.62
N ALA A 155 -19.63 -6.53 -15.62
CA ALA A 155 -18.51 -6.81 -14.72
C ALA A 155 -17.38 -5.76 -14.83
N GLY A 156 -17.28 -5.05 -15.95
CA GLY A 156 -16.32 -3.97 -16.15
C GLY A 156 -16.62 -2.68 -15.37
N TRP A 157 -17.89 -2.40 -15.01
CA TRP A 157 -18.19 -1.18 -14.25
C TRP A 157 -17.68 -1.27 -12.80
N LEU A 158 -17.80 -2.46 -12.20
CA LEU A 158 -17.39 -2.71 -10.82
C LEU A 158 -15.86 -2.67 -10.68
N SER A 159 -15.12 -3.24 -11.63
CA SER A 159 -13.66 -3.16 -11.66
C SER A 159 -13.16 -1.72 -11.77
N ASP A 160 -13.90 -0.85 -12.46
CA ASP A 160 -13.52 0.55 -12.66
C ASP A 160 -13.96 1.48 -11.52
N ASN A 161 -14.95 1.07 -10.70
CA ASN A 161 -15.60 1.94 -9.71
C ASN A 161 -15.60 1.43 -8.26
N TRP A 162 -15.06 0.24 -7.95
CA TRP A 162 -15.08 -0.31 -6.59
C TRP A 162 -14.47 0.64 -5.54
N MET A 163 -13.44 1.43 -5.91
CA MET A 163 -12.87 2.45 -5.02
C MET A 163 -13.86 3.57 -4.65
N ARG A 164 -14.82 3.89 -5.52
CA ARG A 164 -15.88 4.85 -5.20
C ARG A 164 -16.83 4.27 -4.16
N ILE A 165 -17.23 3.01 -4.34
CA ILE A 165 -18.11 2.28 -3.42
C ILE A 165 -17.50 2.27 -2.00
N VAL A 166 -16.22 1.93 -1.88
CA VAL A 166 -15.51 1.89 -0.58
C VAL A 166 -15.47 3.27 0.10
N ARG A 167 -15.52 4.37 -0.68
CA ARG A 167 -15.48 5.74 -0.16
C ARG A 167 -16.85 6.33 0.14
N GLU A 168 -17.92 5.75 -0.40
CA GLU A 168 -19.26 6.28 -0.21
C GLU A 168 -19.71 6.11 1.25
N ARG A 169 -20.33 7.17 1.79
CA ARG A 169 -20.79 7.20 3.18
C ARG A 169 -21.75 6.07 3.50
N TYR A 170 -22.52 5.64 2.50
CA TYR A 170 -23.47 4.55 2.64
C TYR A 170 -22.79 3.22 3.04
N PHE A 171 -21.55 2.98 2.59
CA PHE A 171 -20.78 1.77 2.90
C PHE A 171 -19.76 1.96 4.04
N ALA A 172 -19.76 3.11 4.72
CA ALA A 172 -18.74 3.41 5.74
C ALA A 172 -18.69 2.37 6.88
N ASP A 173 -19.84 1.76 7.22
CA ASP A 173 -19.92 0.71 8.24
C ASP A 173 -19.35 -0.63 7.76
N SER A 174 -19.35 -0.87 6.45
CA SER A 174 -18.79 -2.08 5.84
C SER A 174 -17.28 -2.00 5.68
N PHE A 175 -16.73 -0.81 5.40
CA PHE A 175 -15.31 -0.57 5.15
C PHE A 175 -14.61 0.21 6.26
N THR A 176 -14.88 -0.15 7.52
CA THR A 176 -14.16 0.41 8.66
C THR A 176 -12.69 0.00 8.67
N ALA A 177 -11.84 0.80 9.32
CA ALA A 177 -10.39 0.52 9.40
C ALA A 177 -10.08 -0.90 9.90
N THR A 178 -10.83 -1.37 10.90
CA THR A 178 -10.70 -2.71 11.47
C THR A 178 -11.13 -3.79 10.49
N ARG A 179 -12.28 -3.64 9.80
CA ARG A 179 -12.74 -4.62 8.80
C ARG A 179 -11.78 -4.72 7.61
N ASN A 180 -11.27 -3.59 7.15
CA ASN A 180 -10.24 -3.55 6.10
C ASN A 180 -8.96 -4.25 6.54
N GLY A 181 -8.55 -4.06 7.80
CA GLY A 181 -7.43 -4.78 8.40
C GLY A 181 -7.67 -6.29 8.53
N ASP A 182 -8.89 -6.70 8.90
CA ASP A 182 -9.31 -8.11 8.95
C ASP A 182 -9.21 -8.75 7.57
N LEU A 183 -9.78 -8.10 6.55
CA LEU A 183 -9.76 -8.54 5.17
C LEU A 183 -8.34 -8.68 4.65
N LEU A 184 -7.50 -7.66 4.86
CA LEU A 184 -6.08 -7.69 4.47
C LEU A 184 -5.36 -8.87 5.15
N TYR A 185 -5.55 -9.05 6.46
CA TYR A 185 -4.91 -10.10 7.22
C TYR A 185 -5.30 -11.50 6.73
N ASP A 186 -6.59 -11.71 6.48
CA ASP A 186 -7.10 -12.99 5.97
C ASP A 186 -6.64 -13.26 4.53
N THR A 187 -6.56 -12.24 3.68
CA THR A 187 -6.02 -12.34 2.33
C THR A 187 -4.55 -12.74 2.35
N VAL A 188 -3.72 -12.07 3.16
CA VAL A 188 -2.30 -12.41 3.31
C VAL A 188 -2.14 -13.85 3.80
N LYS A 189 -2.95 -14.27 4.78
CA LYS A 189 -2.90 -15.63 5.34
C LYS A 189 -3.29 -16.68 4.28
N ARG A 190 -4.39 -16.46 3.58
CA ARG A 190 -4.92 -17.36 2.55
C ARG A 190 -3.98 -17.48 1.34
N GLN A 191 -3.35 -16.38 0.96
CA GLN A 191 -2.49 -16.29 -0.23
C GLN A 191 -0.99 -16.35 0.08
N SER A 192 -0.63 -16.75 1.29
CA SER A 192 0.76 -16.83 1.76
C SER A 192 1.69 -17.60 0.81
N GLY A 193 1.18 -18.65 0.14
CA GLY A 193 1.91 -19.40 -0.88
C GLY A 193 2.23 -18.61 -2.16
N ARG A 194 1.31 -17.75 -2.63
CA ARG A 194 1.56 -16.88 -3.80
C ARG A 194 2.57 -15.78 -3.45
N ILE A 195 2.42 -15.21 -2.26
CA ILE A 195 3.32 -14.17 -1.72
C ILE A 195 4.74 -14.72 -1.58
N SER A 196 4.89 -15.91 -0.99
CA SER A 196 6.19 -16.55 -0.80
C SER A 196 6.83 -16.93 -2.14
N ALA A 197 6.04 -17.39 -3.12
CA ALA A 197 6.52 -17.66 -4.48
C ALA A 197 7.03 -16.39 -5.19
N ALA A 198 6.30 -15.28 -5.10
CA ALA A 198 6.70 -14.00 -5.68
C ALA A 198 7.98 -13.45 -5.03
N ALA A 199 8.06 -13.47 -3.69
CA ALA A 199 9.25 -13.07 -2.95
C ALA A 199 10.47 -13.91 -3.32
N ARG A 200 10.29 -15.24 -3.40
CA ARG A 200 11.35 -16.18 -3.80
C ARG A 200 11.85 -15.95 -5.21
N GLU A 201 10.94 -15.75 -6.18
CA GLU A 201 11.32 -15.50 -7.57
C GLU A 201 12.12 -14.21 -7.70
N THR A 202 11.69 -13.14 -7.04
CA THR A 202 12.42 -11.87 -7.03
C THR A 202 13.77 -11.99 -6.31
N ALA A 203 13.83 -12.69 -5.18
CA ALA A 203 15.09 -12.96 -4.50
C ALA A 203 16.05 -13.74 -5.41
N ARG A 204 15.56 -14.77 -6.11
CA ARG A 204 16.36 -15.58 -7.05
C ARG A 204 16.90 -14.73 -8.21
N ARG A 205 16.09 -13.84 -8.79
CA ARG A 205 16.51 -12.94 -9.87
C ARG A 205 17.61 -11.97 -9.43
N ASN A 206 17.69 -11.68 -8.14
CA ASN A 206 18.67 -10.76 -7.56
C ASN A 206 19.82 -11.50 -6.84
N GLU A 207 20.04 -12.79 -7.11
CA GLU A 207 21.09 -13.62 -6.48
C GLU A 207 20.98 -13.72 -4.94
N GLY A 208 19.77 -13.58 -4.41
CA GLY A 208 19.46 -13.82 -3.00
C GLY A 208 19.37 -15.30 -2.66
N LEU A 209 19.46 -15.62 -1.38
CA LEU A 209 19.19 -16.99 -0.95
C LEU A 209 17.70 -17.32 -1.05
N PRO A 210 17.37 -18.61 -1.27
CA PRO A 210 15.99 -19.06 -1.36
C PRO A 210 15.33 -19.21 0.00
N ASN A 211 16.02 -18.92 1.11
CA ASN A 211 15.52 -18.95 2.47
C ASN A 211 15.32 -17.53 3.01
N GLY A 212 14.06 -17.17 3.24
CA GLY A 212 13.69 -15.90 3.85
C GLY A 212 12.38 -15.99 4.62
N GLY A 213 12.06 -14.91 5.31
CA GLY A 213 10.85 -14.79 6.12
C GLY A 213 10.19 -13.44 5.91
N LEU A 214 8.87 -13.41 5.95
CA LEU A 214 8.07 -12.19 5.89
C LEU A 214 7.12 -12.20 7.09
N GLU A 215 7.27 -11.20 7.96
CA GLU A 215 6.45 -11.01 9.15
C GLU A 215 5.33 -10.02 8.86
N PHE A 216 4.10 -10.37 9.26
CA PHE A 216 2.95 -9.48 9.16
C PHE A 216 1.90 -9.74 10.25
N PRO A 217 1.30 -8.71 10.86
CA PRO A 217 1.70 -7.30 10.79
C PRO A 217 2.99 -7.03 11.59
N TYR A 218 3.83 -6.11 11.11
CA TYR A 218 5.03 -5.67 11.82
C TYR A 218 4.75 -4.41 12.66
N GLU A 219 5.19 -4.40 13.93
CA GLU A 219 4.96 -3.30 14.89
C GLU A 219 3.49 -2.89 15.05
N ARG A 220 2.55 -3.85 14.93
CA ARG A 220 1.09 -3.57 14.97
C ARG A 220 0.62 -2.57 13.91
N LYS A 221 1.38 -2.42 12.84
CA LYS A 221 1.06 -1.57 11.69
C LYS A 221 0.89 -2.46 10.45
N PRO A 222 0.18 -1.99 9.41
CA PRO A 222 0.08 -2.70 8.13
C PRO A 222 1.41 -2.57 7.38
N LYS A 223 2.42 -3.27 7.88
CA LYS A 223 3.79 -3.30 7.38
C LYS A 223 4.27 -4.73 7.36
N PHE A 224 5.11 -5.05 6.38
CA PHE A 224 5.89 -6.27 6.35
C PHE A 224 7.29 -6.00 6.85
N LEU A 225 7.84 -6.93 7.62
CA LEU A 225 9.28 -7.07 7.79
C LEU A 225 9.73 -8.27 6.96
N LEU A 226 10.51 -8.01 5.92
CA LEU A 226 11.15 -9.04 5.13
C LEU A 226 12.57 -9.28 5.64
N GLU A 227 12.88 -10.53 5.93
CA GLU A 227 14.20 -11.01 6.27
C GLU A 227 14.70 -11.91 5.14
N SER A 228 15.82 -11.55 4.53
CA SER A 228 16.45 -12.34 3.47
C SER A 228 17.94 -12.49 3.74
N GLY A 229 18.46 -13.70 3.53
CA GLY A 229 19.88 -13.98 3.64
C GLY A 229 20.60 -13.88 2.30
N ARG A 230 21.88 -13.49 2.33
CA ARG A 230 22.85 -13.79 1.26
C ARG A 230 24.06 -14.47 1.87
N THR A 231 24.44 -15.64 1.37
CA THR A 231 25.70 -16.28 1.75
C THR A 231 26.82 -15.55 1.02
N ILE A 232 27.76 -15.00 1.78
CA ILE A 232 29.00 -14.47 1.21
C ILE A 232 30.07 -15.53 1.34
N THR A 233 30.58 -15.96 0.20
CA THR A 233 31.79 -16.78 0.11
C THR A 233 32.97 -15.87 -0.16
N LEU A 234 33.69 -15.48 0.90
CA LEU A 234 34.99 -14.83 0.72
C LEU A 234 36.01 -15.92 0.37
N GLU A 235 36.12 -16.23 -0.93
CA GLU A 235 37.03 -17.29 -1.43
C GLU A 235 38.46 -17.11 -0.96
N THR A 236 38.88 -15.86 -0.73
CA THR A 236 40.24 -15.51 -0.31
C THR A 236 40.57 -15.90 1.13
N ILE A 237 39.57 -16.11 1.99
CA ILE A 237 39.77 -16.44 3.42
C ILE A 237 39.05 -17.71 3.88
N GLY A 238 38.29 -18.37 3.01
CA GLY A 238 37.56 -19.61 3.35
C GLY A 238 36.45 -19.44 4.39
N ILE A 239 36.09 -18.19 4.72
CA ILE A 239 35.00 -17.89 5.66
C ILE A 239 33.71 -17.74 4.87
N ARG A 240 32.73 -18.58 5.21
CA ARG A 240 31.33 -18.41 4.79
C ARG A 240 30.59 -17.72 5.92
N SER A 241 30.06 -16.54 5.65
CA SER A 241 29.17 -15.85 6.57
C SER A 241 27.87 -15.56 5.86
N ASP A 242 26.76 -15.94 6.49
CA ASP A 242 25.44 -15.55 6.04
C ASP A 242 25.19 -14.13 6.54
N LEU A 243 24.95 -13.21 5.60
CA LEU A 243 24.46 -11.88 5.92
C LEU A 243 22.94 -11.88 5.83
N THR A 244 22.29 -11.61 6.96
CA THR A 244 20.84 -11.36 6.98
C THR A 244 20.59 -9.88 6.77
N ALA A 245 19.84 -9.53 5.74
CA ALA A 245 19.31 -8.19 5.52
C ALA A 245 17.83 -8.17 5.95
N LYS A 246 17.41 -7.04 6.54
CA LYS A 246 16.02 -6.78 6.91
C LYS A 246 15.53 -5.54 6.18
N ALA A 247 14.36 -5.66 5.55
CA ALA A 247 13.68 -4.58 4.85
C ALA A 247 12.26 -4.47 5.38
N ALA A 248 11.78 -3.25 5.63
CA ALA A 248 10.40 -3.02 6.07
C ALA A 248 9.64 -2.23 5.01
N ALA A 249 8.49 -2.75 4.59
CA ALA A 249 7.66 -2.13 3.58
C ALA A 249 6.24 -1.89 4.11
N ALA A 250 5.74 -0.67 3.94
CA ALA A 250 4.40 -0.29 4.38
C ALA A 250 3.36 -0.57 3.29
N LEU A 251 2.23 -1.14 3.67
CA LEU A 251 1.06 -1.38 2.80
C LEU A 251 0.03 -0.24 2.84
N GLY A 252 0.21 0.73 3.74
CA GLY A 252 -0.80 1.76 3.98
C GLY A 252 -1.08 2.60 2.73
N SER A 253 -2.28 2.45 2.16
CA SER A 253 -2.85 3.46 1.28
C SER A 253 -3.26 4.67 2.11
N LYS A 254 -3.01 5.89 1.61
CA LYS A 254 -3.55 7.11 2.24
C LYS A 254 -5.08 7.18 2.17
N GLU A 255 -5.68 6.36 1.31
CA GLU A 255 -7.07 6.51 0.88
C GLU A 255 -8.02 5.56 1.61
N ILE A 256 -7.53 4.41 2.06
CA ILE A 256 -8.33 3.39 2.75
C ILE A 256 -7.70 3.18 4.13
N PRO A 257 -8.39 3.54 5.23
CA PRO A 257 -7.86 3.31 6.55
C PRO A 257 -7.79 1.79 6.80
N ILE A 258 -6.66 1.33 7.31
CA ILE A 258 -6.38 -0.08 7.61
C ILE A 258 -5.81 -0.16 9.02
N ASP A 259 -6.49 -0.90 9.89
CA ASP A 259 -6.04 -1.16 11.25
C ASP A 259 -5.86 -2.66 11.49
N VAL A 260 -4.60 -3.07 11.67
CA VAL A 260 -4.20 -4.45 11.98
C VAL A 260 -3.62 -4.57 13.39
N SER A 261 -3.82 -3.56 14.23
CA SER A 261 -3.17 -3.47 15.55
C SER A 261 -3.59 -4.57 16.53
N SER A 262 -4.76 -5.16 16.33
CA SER A 262 -5.32 -6.28 17.11
C SER A 262 -4.88 -7.66 16.61
N LYS A 263 -4.19 -7.74 15.46
CA LYS A 263 -3.81 -9.01 14.83
C LYS A 263 -2.49 -9.55 15.37
N VAL A 264 -2.39 -10.87 15.43
CA VAL A 264 -1.16 -11.57 15.84
C VAL A 264 -0.18 -11.61 14.65
N PRO A 265 1.10 -11.29 14.85
CA PRO A 265 2.11 -11.45 13.80
C PRO A 265 2.19 -12.91 13.31
N MET A 266 2.19 -13.09 11.99
CA MET A 266 2.44 -14.36 11.32
C MET A 266 3.71 -14.26 10.49
N MET A 267 4.46 -15.37 10.45
CA MET A 267 5.66 -15.53 9.64
C MET A 267 5.35 -16.37 8.41
N ILE A 268 5.68 -15.83 7.23
CA ILE A 268 5.60 -16.53 5.95
C ILE A 268 7.02 -16.82 5.50
N TYR A 269 7.40 -18.10 5.44
CA TYR A 269 8.71 -18.53 4.98
C TYR A 269 8.69 -18.90 3.49
N TRP A 270 9.82 -18.70 2.81
CA TRP A 270 10.09 -19.32 1.50
C TRP A 270 11.41 -20.05 1.53
#